data_AF-A0A7S1ILT0-F1
#
_entry.id   AF-A0A7S1ILT0-F1
#
_cell.length_a   1.000
_cell.length_b   1.000
_cell.length_c   1.000
_cell.angle_alpha   90.00
_cell.angle_beta   90.00
_cell.angle_gamma   90.00
#
_symmetry.space_group_name_H-M   'P 1'
#
loop_
_entity.id
_entity.type
_entity.pdbx_description
1 polymer ?
#
loop_
_entity_poly.entity_id
_entity_poly.type
_entity_poly.pdbx_seq_one_letter_code
_entity_poly.pdbx_strand_id
1 'polypeptide(L)'
;MVMLAQVERPGRVLVTPEEAGAMGFSLSLMGLTLFNIATTAMKKALAGMAAGVHPPEDDLLPFENLYREVGFNKHYDWEAQMSAADQPIVPSSPHHKPSHRDW
;
A
#
# COMPACT_ATOMS: atom_id res chain seq x y z
N MET A 1 20.54 0.93 -23.87
CA MET A 1 19.42 0.27 -23.16
C MET A 1 18.12 0.78 -23.79
N VAL A 2 17.31 -0.10 -24.37
CA VAL A 2 16.06 0.30 -25.05
C VAL A 2 14.89 -0.12 -24.17
N MET A 3 13.98 0.81 -23.88
CA MET A 3 12.82 0.59 -23.03
C MET A 3 11.54 0.54 -23.88
N LEU A 4 10.65 -0.40 -23.57
CA LEU A 4 9.31 -0.49 -24.10
C LEU A 4 8.32 0.06 -23.06
N ALA A 5 7.76 1.24 -23.31
CA ALA A 5 6.63 1.74 -22.53
C ALA A 5 5.33 1.13 -23.04
N GLN A 6 4.55 0.56 -22.12
CA GLN A 6 3.30 -0.13 -22.39
C GLN A 6 2.16 0.55 -21.64
N VAL A 7 1.02 0.68 -22.33
CA VAL A 7 -0.19 1.31 -21.80
C VAL A 7 -1.40 0.54 -22.32
N GLU A 8 -2.32 0.19 -21.43
CA GLU A 8 -3.58 -0.45 -21.75
C GLU A 8 -4.42 0.46 -22.66
N ARG A 9 -4.80 -0.01 -23.84
CA ARG A 9 -5.75 0.67 -24.72
C ARG A 9 -6.57 -0.35 -25.52
N PRO A 10 -7.81 -0.03 -25.91
CA PRO A 10 -8.60 -0.89 -26.77
C PRO A 10 -7.82 -1.30 -28.04
N GLY A 11 -7.85 -2.61 -28.35
CA GLY A 11 -7.19 -3.16 -29.53
C GLY A 11 -5.67 -3.26 -29.46
N ARG A 12 -5.03 -3.01 -28.30
CA ARG A 12 -3.59 -3.24 -28.11
C ARG A 12 -3.35 -4.43 -27.20
N VAL A 13 -2.56 -5.38 -27.70
CA VAL A 13 -2.01 -6.46 -26.90
C VAL A 13 -0.74 -5.94 -26.22
N LEU A 14 -0.69 -6.09 -24.90
CA LEU A 14 0.54 -5.87 -24.15
C LEU A 14 1.42 -7.10 -24.32
N VAL A 15 2.72 -6.88 -24.46
CA VAL A 15 3.69 -7.96 -24.59
C VAL A 15 4.29 -8.30 -23.24
N THR A 16 4.59 -9.57 -23.07
CA THR A 16 5.32 -10.11 -21.92
C THR A 16 6.76 -9.57 -21.89
N PRO A 17 7.44 -9.62 -20.73
CA PRO A 17 8.87 -9.33 -20.67
C PRO A 17 9.71 -10.17 -21.64
N GLU A 18 9.36 -11.45 -21.85
CA GLU A 18 10.04 -12.36 -22.76
C GLU A 18 9.90 -11.93 -24.22
N GLU A 19 8.69 -11.60 -24.66
CA GLU A 19 8.43 -11.07 -26.00
C GLU A 19 9.12 -9.72 -26.21
N ALA A 20 9.09 -8.84 -25.21
CA ALA A 20 9.82 -7.58 -25.25
C ALA A 20 11.33 -7.80 -25.41
N GLY A 21 11.89 -8.78 -24.70
CA GLY A 21 13.28 -9.20 -24.83
C GLY A 21 13.62 -9.72 -26.22
N ALA A 22 12.76 -10.56 -26.79
CA ALA A 22 12.93 -11.09 -28.15
C ALA A 22 12.90 -9.99 -29.23
N MET A 23 12.19 -8.88 -28.96
CA MET A 23 12.16 -7.68 -29.81
C MET A 23 13.34 -6.72 -29.59
N GLY A 24 14.26 -7.03 -28.68
CA GLY A 24 15.46 -6.22 -28.39
C GLY A 24 15.28 -5.17 -27.30
N PHE A 25 14.17 -5.18 -26.56
CA PHE A 25 13.98 -4.30 -25.41
C PHE A 25 14.65 -4.88 -24.15
N SER A 26 15.25 -4.02 -23.36
CA SER A 26 15.92 -4.37 -22.10
C SER A 26 15.07 -4.09 -20.87
N LEU A 27 13.96 -3.35 -21.04
CA LEU A 27 13.06 -2.94 -19.98
C LEU A 27 11.64 -2.79 -20.51
N SER A 28 10.66 -3.28 -19.75
CA SER A 28 9.22 -3.10 -20.02
C SER A 28 8.63 -2.23 -18.91
N LEU A 29 8.03 -1.09 -19.28
CA LEU A 29 7.48 -0.12 -18.34
C LEU A 29 5.95 -0.09 -18.43
N MET A 30 5.29 -0.35 -17.29
CA MET A 30 3.84 -0.36 -17.13
C MET A 30 3.39 0.83 -16.27
N GLY A 31 3.72 2.04 -16.74
CA GLY A 31 3.71 3.25 -15.90
C GLY A 31 2.34 3.68 -15.38
N LEU A 32 1.25 3.27 -16.03
CA LEU A 32 -0.11 3.67 -15.66
C LEU A 32 -0.97 2.52 -15.13
N THR A 33 -0.51 1.28 -15.23
CA THR A 33 -1.32 0.10 -14.88
C THR A 33 -1.77 0.13 -13.44
N LEU A 34 -0.84 0.32 -12.50
CA LEU A 34 -1.15 0.39 -11.07
C LEU A 34 -2.07 1.59 -10.75
N PHE A 35 -1.79 2.75 -11.35
CA PHE A 35 -2.60 3.95 -11.15
C PHE A 35 -4.03 3.76 -11.69
N ASN A 36 -4.18 3.10 -12.84
CA ASN A 36 -5.47 2.80 -13.45
C ASN A 36 -6.29 1.83 -12.57
N ILE A 37 -5.67 0.77 -12.06
CA ILE A 37 -6.30 -0.18 -11.13
C ILE A 37 -6.76 0.54 -9.86
N ALA A 38 -5.87 1.29 -9.22
CA ALA A 38 -6.19 2.04 -8.00
C ALA A 38 -7.33 3.04 -8.22
N THR A 39 -7.27 3.81 -9.32
CA THR A 39 -8.31 4.78 -9.67
C THR A 39 -9.67 4.11 -9.88
N THR A 40 -9.69 2.95 -10.54
CA THR A 40 -10.91 2.19 -10.79
C THR A 40 -11.52 1.66 -9.49
N ALA A 41 -10.70 1.06 -8.62
CA ALA A 41 -11.13 0.54 -7.33
C ALA A 41 -11.68 1.66 -6.43
N MET A 42 -10.97 2.80 -6.33
CA MET A 42 -11.41 3.96 -5.57
C MET A 42 -12.76 4.50 -6.07
N LYS A 43 -12.94 4.63 -7.39
CA LYS A 43 -14.21 5.09 -7.98
C LYS A 43 -15.36 4.12 -7.67
N LYS A 44 -15.13 2.81 -7.75
CA LYS A 44 -16.12 1.79 -7.40
C LYS A 44 -16.53 1.91 -5.93
N ALA A 45 -15.57 1.98 -5.02
CA ALA A 45 -15.82 2.13 -3.59
C ALA A 45 -16.60 3.42 -3.28
N LEU A 46 -16.18 4.55 -3.84
CA LEU A 46 -16.85 5.84 -3.66
C LEU A 46 -18.28 5.84 -4.17
N ALA A 47 -18.55 5.21 -5.31
CA ALA A 47 -19.91 5.09 -5.85
C ALA A 47 -20.81 4.26 -4.93
N GLY A 48 -20.30 3.15 -4.37
CA GLY A 48 -21.02 2.37 -3.38
C GLY A 48 -21.30 3.16 -2.10
N MET A 49 -20.30 3.85 -1.57
CA MET A 49 -20.43 4.68 -0.37
C MET A 49 -21.45 5.81 -0.57
N ALA A 50 -21.46 6.45 -1.75
CA ALA A 50 -22.44 7.47 -2.09
C ALA A 50 -23.89 6.93 -2.12
N ALA A 51 -24.06 5.63 -2.38
CA ALA A 51 -25.34 4.94 -2.34
C ALA A 51 -25.69 4.37 -0.94
N GLY A 52 -24.89 4.66 0.10
CA GLY A 52 -25.09 4.14 1.46
C GLY A 52 -24.57 2.71 1.67
N VAL A 53 -23.73 2.21 0.76
CA VAL A 53 -23.16 0.85 0.82
C VAL A 53 -21.70 0.93 1.28
N HIS A 54 -21.34 0.16 2.31
CA HIS A 54 -19.95 -0.02 2.70
C HIS A 54 -19.25 -0.99 1.73
N PRO A 55 -17.97 -0.78 1.35
CA PRO A 55 -17.23 -1.75 0.54
C PRO A 55 -17.28 -3.16 1.17
N PRO A 56 -17.46 -4.21 0.37
CA PRO A 56 -17.43 -5.58 0.89
C PRO A 56 -16.05 -5.93 1.44
N GLU A 57 -15.98 -6.86 2.40
CA GLU A 57 -14.72 -7.28 3.02
C GLU A 57 -13.66 -7.73 1.99
N ASP A 58 -14.08 -8.38 0.90
CA ASP A 58 -13.20 -8.82 -0.20
C ASP A 58 -12.54 -7.66 -0.97
N ASP A 59 -13.13 -6.44 -0.93
CA ASP A 59 -12.56 -5.23 -1.53
C ASP A 59 -11.59 -4.52 -0.55
N LEU A 60 -11.53 -4.95 0.71
CA LEU A 60 -10.70 -4.37 1.76
C LEU A 60 -9.48 -5.25 2.05
N LEU A 61 -8.36 -4.62 2.41
CA LEU A 61 -7.25 -5.35 3.00
C LEU A 61 -7.66 -5.86 4.39
N PRO A 62 -7.39 -7.14 4.73
CA PRO A 62 -7.49 -7.59 6.10
C PRO A 62 -6.69 -6.67 7.02
N PHE A 63 -7.22 -6.37 8.22
CA PHE A 63 -6.63 -5.39 9.14
C PHE A 63 -5.13 -5.62 9.37
N GLU A 64 -4.71 -6.85 9.66
CA GLU A 64 -3.30 -7.21 9.87
C GLU A 64 -2.41 -6.88 8.66
N ASN A 65 -2.94 -7.08 7.45
CA ASN A 65 -2.23 -6.71 6.23
C ASN A 65 -2.16 -5.20 6.09
N LEU A 66 -3.28 -4.48 6.26
CA LEU A 66 -3.30 -3.01 6.22
C LEU A 66 -2.30 -2.42 7.22
N TYR A 67 -2.32 -2.92 8.46
CA TYR A 67 -1.47 -2.48 9.56
C TYR A 67 0.03 -2.64 9.23
N ARG A 68 0.38 -3.78 8.60
CA ARG A 68 1.73 -4.03 8.10
C ARG A 68 2.10 -3.11 6.93
N GLU A 69 1.24 -2.99 5.91
CA GLU A 69 1.54 -2.24 4.68
C GLU A 69 1.73 -0.75 4.94
N VAL A 70 0.95 -0.15 5.86
CA VAL A 70 1.13 1.26 6.23
C VAL A 70 2.33 1.50 7.15
N GLY A 71 2.98 0.43 7.61
CA GLY A 71 4.26 0.49 8.33
C GLY A 71 4.15 0.75 9.82
N PHE A 72 3.01 0.50 10.46
CA PHE A 72 2.86 0.71 11.91
C PHE A 72 3.88 -0.09 12.73
N ASN A 73 4.11 -1.36 12.39
CA ASN A 73 5.12 -2.19 13.07
C ASN A 73 6.50 -1.52 13.07
N LYS A 74 6.95 -1.07 11.88
CA LYS A 74 8.25 -0.41 11.72
C LYS A 74 8.32 0.88 12.53
N HIS A 75 7.21 1.63 12.59
CA HIS A 75 7.13 2.85 13.37
C HIS A 75 7.27 2.57 14.87
N TYR A 76 6.54 1.61 15.41
CA TYR A 76 6.62 1.26 16.84
C TYR A 76 7.95 0.62 17.24
N ASP A 77 8.56 -0.20 16.38
CA ASP A 77 9.91 -0.73 16.60
C ASP A 77 10.94 0.39 16.71
N TRP A 78 10.81 1.42 15.86
CA TRP A 78 11.66 2.61 15.92
C TRP A 78 11.42 3.40 17.21
N GLU A 79 10.17 3.63 17.62
CA GLU A 79 9.85 4.31 18.89
C GLU A 79 10.43 3.58 20.10
N ALA A 80 10.34 2.25 20.14
CA ALA A 80 10.86 1.43 21.23
C ALA A 80 12.40 1.53 21.32
N GLN A 81 13.09 1.51 20.18
CA GLN A 81 14.55 1.67 20.12
C GLN A 81 14.99 3.06 20.58
N MET A 82 14.29 4.11 20.15
CA MET A 82 14.59 5.49 20.54
C MET A 82 14.28 5.73 22.03
N SER A 83 13.15 5.21 22.52
CA SER A 83 12.78 5.30 23.94
C SER A 83 13.72 4.51 24.86
N ALA A 84 14.33 3.43 24.36
CA ALA A 84 15.35 2.67 25.08
C ALA A 84 16.72 3.38 25.05
N ALA A 85 17.02 4.17 24.01
CA ALA A 85 18.25 4.94 23.89
C ALA A 85 18.25 6.23 24.75
N ASP A 86 17.06 6.72 25.12
CA ASP A 86 16.86 8.01 25.78
C ASP A 86 16.54 7.90 27.28
N GLN A 87 16.97 6.84 27.96
CA GLN A 87 16.83 6.73 29.42
C GLN A 87 17.99 7.41 30.17
N PRO A 88 17.82 8.62 30.75
CA PRO A 88 18.55 8.99 31.95
C PRO A 88 18.05 8.10 33.11
N ILE A 89 18.97 7.60 33.94
CA ILE A 89 18.66 6.86 35.17
C ILE A 89 17.91 7.81 36.11
N VAL A 90 16.57 7.75 36.13
CA VAL A 90 15.72 8.43 37.14
C VAL A 90 14.55 7.51 37.52
N PRO A 91 14.20 7.36 38.82
CA PRO A 91 13.22 6.36 39.26
C PRO A 91 11.79 6.70 38.84
N SER A 92 11.04 5.65 38.53
CA SER A 92 9.68 5.64 37.99
C SER A 92 8.65 6.47 38.76
N SER A 93 7.85 7.26 38.02
CA SER A 93 6.49 7.67 38.38
C SER A 93 5.50 7.24 37.28
N PRO A 94 4.25 6.91 37.60
CA PRO A 94 3.41 6.05 36.78
C PRO A 94 2.72 6.83 35.66
N HIS A 95 3.06 6.54 34.40
CA HIS A 95 2.30 7.05 33.26
C HIS A 95 1.11 6.14 32.94
N HIS A 96 -0.07 6.76 32.94
CA HIS A 96 -1.36 6.23 32.52
C HIS A 96 -1.27 5.67 31.08
N LYS A 97 -1.54 4.37 30.90
CA LYS A 97 -1.74 3.78 29.56
C LYS A 97 -3.11 4.23 29.02
N PRO A 98 -3.24 4.62 27.74
CA PRO A 98 -4.55 4.87 27.15
C PRO A 98 -5.34 3.55 27.12
N SER A 99 -6.60 3.57 27.56
CA SER A 99 -7.45 2.39 27.57
C SER A 99 -7.94 2.06 26.15
N HIS A 100 -7.92 0.77 25.79
CA HIS A 100 -8.44 0.17 24.55
C HIS A 100 -9.99 0.33 24.38
N ARG A 101 -10.54 1.53 24.46
CA ARG A 101 -11.99 1.77 24.37
C ARG A 101 -12.45 2.80 23.33
N ASP A 102 -11.56 3.26 22.46
CA ASP A 102 -11.90 4.21 21.39
C ASP A 102 -11.59 3.64 20.00
N TRP A 103 -12.11 2.43 19.71
CA TRP A 103 -12.32 1.91 18.36
C TRP A 103 -13.70 1.28 18.28
#